data_AF-A0A3N5N2K7-F1
#
_entry.id   AF-A0A3N5N2K7-F1
#
_cell.length_a   1.000
_cell.length_b   1.000
_cell.length_c   1.000
_cell.angle_alpha   90.00
_cell.angle_beta   90.00
_cell.angle_gamma   90.00
#
_symmetry.space_group_name_H-M   'P 1'
#
loop_
_entity.id
_entity.type
_entity.pdbx_description
1 polymer ?
#
loop_
_entity_poly.entity_id
_entity_poly.type
_entity_poly.pdbx_seq_one_letter_code
_entity_poly.pdbx_strand_id
1 'polypeptide(L)'
;PVFTSGKVPVLIITTAAGAKRLHEQSGATSVEIRAIRGSATAIRASAILAEACMARPGKRILVEGGPRLLGDFYAERLVDEQFLTLAPQIAGRNGGDRRLSLVMGKVFAPGDPLWGSLIDARRGSNHLFLRYSFPKPRPDQPTGRT
;
A
#
# COMPACT_ATOMS: atom_id res chain seq x y z
N PRO A 1 -18.10 -4.60 15.12
CA PRO A 1 -17.04 -3.69 14.64
C PRO A 1 -15.68 -4.39 14.49
N VAL A 2 -14.92 -4.08 13.44
CA VAL A 2 -13.68 -4.79 13.06
C VAL A 2 -12.54 -4.60 14.07
N PHE A 3 -12.48 -3.47 14.79
CA PHE A 3 -11.41 -3.13 15.74
C PHE A 3 -11.90 -3.15 17.20
N THR A 4 -12.22 -4.33 17.73
CA THR A 4 -12.81 -4.46 19.09
C THR A 4 -12.03 -5.33 20.05
N SER A 5 -11.12 -6.18 19.56
CA SER A 5 -10.46 -7.18 20.43
C SER A 5 -9.41 -6.60 21.37
N GLY A 6 -8.86 -5.41 21.07
CA GLY A 6 -7.77 -4.78 21.84
C GLY A 6 -6.44 -5.55 21.87
N LYS A 7 -6.36 -6.72 21.22
CA LYS A 7 -5.18 -7.62 21.28
C LYS A 7 -3.94 -7.05 20.59
N VAL A 8 -4.15 -6.16 19.63
CA VAL A 8 -3.08 -5.45 18.93
C VAL A 8 -3.45 -3.98 18.85
N PRO A 9 -2.50 -3.06 19.04
CA PRO A 9 -2.81 -1.64 18.92
C PRO A 9 -3.11 -1.31 17.45
N VAL A 10 -4.16 -0.52 17.23
CA VAL A 10 -4.67 -0.15 15.89
C VAL A 10 -4.47 1.34 15.66
N LEU A 11 -3.99 1.71 14.47
CA LEU A 11 -3.92 3.08 13.99
C LEU A 11 -4.82 3.22 12.76
N ILE A 12 -5.73 4.20 12.77
CA ILE A 12 -6.51 4.59 11.60
C ILE A 12 -6.02 5.97 11.15
N ILE A 13 -5.43 6.03 9.96
CA ILE A 13 -5.05 7.27 9.29
C ILE A 13 -6.18 7.65 8.32
N THR A 14 -6.72 8.85 8.48
CA THR A 14 -7.92 9.30 7.73
C THR A 14 -7.89 10.80 7.45
N THR A 15 -8.85 11.30 6.67
CA THR A 15 -9.12 12.74 6.53
C THR A 15 -9.72 13.32 7.82
N ALA A 16 -9.70 14.65 7.98
CA ALA A 16 -10.33 15.32 9.12
C ALA A 16 -11.83 14.99 9.26
N ALA A 17 -12.56 14.95 8.14
CA ALA A 17 -13.97 14.55 8.13
C ALA A 17 -14.17 13.08 8.55
N GLY A 18 -13.29 12.18 8.10
CA GLY A 18 -13.33 10.79 8.51
C GLY A 18 -13.01 10.61 10.00
N ALA A 19 -12.05 11.38 10.54
CA ALA A 19 -11.73 11.35 11.96
C ALA A 19 -12.92 11.82 12.81
N LYS A 20 -13.60 12.91 12.41
CA LYS A 20 -14.82 13.37 13.10
C LYS A 20 -15.88 12.27 13.16
N ARG A 21 -16.19 11.65 12.01
CA ARG A 21 -17.16 10.55 11.91
C ARG A 21 -16.78 9.34 12.76
N LEU A 22 -15.50 8.97 12.76
CA LEU A 22 -15.02 7.83 13.55
C LEU A 22 -15.08 8.09 15.05
N HIS A 23 -14.79 9.31 15.52
CA HIS A 23 -14.94 9.65 16.93
C HIS A 23 -16.41 9.63 17.38
N GLU A 24 -17.34 10.04 16.53
CA GLU A 24 -18.79 9.96 16.80
C GLU A 24 -19.28 8.50 16.88
N GLN A 25 -18.59 7.56 16.22
CA GLN A 25 -18.96 6.14 16.14
C GLN A 25 -18.16 5.23 17.08
N SER A 26 -17.01 5.70 17.58
CA SER A 26 -16.08 4.86 18.34
C SER A 26 -16.30 4.99 19.84
N GLY A 27 -16.71 3.87 20.46
CA GLY A 27 -16.59 3.67 21.91
C GLY A 27 -15.33 2.89 22.32
N ALA A 28 -14.45 2.56 21.36
CA ALA A 28 -13.30 1.69 21.61
C ALA A 28 -12.04 2.52 21.91
N THR A 29 -11.47 2.30 23.10
CA THR A 29 -10.27 3.00 23.60
C THR A 29 -8.95 2.49 22.99
N SER A 30 -8.96 1.36 22.29
CA SER A 30 -7.75 0.71 21.75
C SER A 30 -7.37 1.15 20.33
N VAL A 31 -8.07 2.13 19.76
CA VAL A 31 -7.88 2.60 18.38
C VAL A 31 -7.38 4.04 18.40
N GLU A 32 -6.17 4.26 17.91
CA GLU A 32 -5.64 5.60 17.66
C GLU A 32 -6.15 6.10 16.30
N ILE A 33 -6.75 7.29 16.26
CA ILE A 33 -7.25 7.91 15.02
C ILE A 33 -6.41 9.15 14.73
N ARG A 34 -5.76 9.17 13.56
CA ARG A 34 -4.97 10.31 13.10
C ARG A 34 -5.57 10.93 11.85
N ALA A 35 -5.75 12.25 11.89
CA ALA A 35 -6.25 13.03 10.77
C ALA A 35 -5.10 13.68 10.00
N ILE A 36 -5.04 13.45 8.69
CA ILE A 36 -4.16 14.19 7.79
C ILE A 36 -4.79 15.55 7.48
N ARG A 37 -4.12 16.63 7.90
CA ARG A 37 -4.57 18.01 7.65
C ARG A 37 -4.50 18.32 6.14
N GLY A 38 -5.47 19.09 5.65
CA GLY A 38 -5.50 19.55 4.24
C GLY A 38 -5.91 18.50 3.20
N SER A 39 -6.11 17.23 3.59
CA SER A 39 -6.64 16.20 2.70
C SER A 39 -8.17 16.12 2.84
N ALA A 40 -8.90 16.60 1.83
CA ALA A 40 -10.36 16.54 1.79
C ALA A 40 -10.88 15.22 1.19
N THR A 41 -10.18 14.65 0.21
CA THR A 41 -10.69 13.53 -0.61
C THR A 41 -9.74 12.35 -0.73
N ALA A 42 -8.43 12.56 -0.76
CA ALA A 42 -7.43 11.49 -0.91
C ALA A 42 -6.18 11.78 -0.08
N ILE A 43 -5.65 10.75 0.56
CA ILE A 43 -4.45 10.83 1.39
C ILE A 43 -3.28 10.28 0.57
N ARG A 44 -2.19 11.05 0.47
CA ARG A 44 -0.97 10.63 -0.22
C ARG A 44 -0.30 9.45 0.49
N ALA A 45 0.32 8.56 -0.26
CA ALA A 45 1.01 7.40 0.30
C ALA A 45 2.17 7.81 1.21
N SER A 46 2.93 8.86 0.83
CA SER A 46 3.99 9.44 1.68
C SER A 46 3.48 9.97 3.01
N ALA A 47 2.29 10.57 3.04
CA ALA A 47 1.67 11.05 4.28
C ALA A 47 1.24 9.88 5.17
N ILE A 48 0.69 8.81 4.59
CA ILE A 48 0.36 7.58 5.32
C ILE A 48 1.63 6.98 5.93
N LEU A 49 2.70 6.87 5.14
CA LEU A 49 3.98 6.32 5.58
C LEU A 49 4.58 7.16 6.72
N ALA A 50 4.55 8.48 6.60
CA ALA A 50 5.06 9.38 7.63
C ALA A 50 4.28 9.21 8.95
N GLU A 51 2.94 9.18 8.92
CA GLU A 51 2.15 8.96 10.13
C GLU A 51 2.38 7.58 10.74
N ALA A 52 2.50 6.54 9.92
CA ALA A 52 2.81 5.20 10.41
C ALA A 52 4.17 5.15 11.13
N CYS A 53 5.20 5.78 10.55
CA CYS A 53 6.53 5.90 11.16
C CYS A 53 6.50 6.72 12.46
N MET A 54 5.71 7.79 12.51
CA MET A 54 5.58 8.64 13.70
C MET A 54 4.84 7.92 14.83
N ALA A 55 3.82 7.13 14.52
CA ALA A 55 3.07 6.37 15.51
C ALA A 55 3.88 5.17 16.04
N ARG A 56 4.64 4.51 15.16
CA ARG A 56 5.51 3.38 15.53
C ARG A 56 6.81 3.46 14.76
N PRO A 57 7.89 3.97 15.39
CA PRO A 57 9.20 3.98 14.76
C PRO A 57 9.67 2.54 14.55
N GLY A 58 9.52 2.07 13.32
CA GLY A 58 9.91 0.73 12.87
C GLY A 58 10.84 0.82 11.68
N LYS A 59 11.70 -0.19 11.52
CA LYS A 59 12.62 -0.27 10.37
C LYS A 59 11.95 -0.83 9.10
N ARG A 60 10.78 -1.46 9.23
CA ARG A 60 10.08 -2.15 8.15
C ARG A 60 8.57 -1.99 8.30
N ILE A 61 7.91 -1.65 7.21
CA ILE A 61 6.46 -1.54 7.12
C ILE A 61 5.98 -2.49 6.02
N LEU A 62 5.01 -3.33 6.34
CA LEU A 62 4.37 -4.22 5.38
C LEU A 62 3.12 -3.54 4.82
N VAL A 63 3.04 -3.39 3.50
CA VAL A 63 1.86 -2.89 2.81
C VAL A 63 1.20 -4.05 2.08
N GLU A 64 0.05 -4.51 2.59
CA GLU A 64 -0.70 -5.64 1.99
C GLU A 64 -1.71 -5.18 0.92
N GLY A 65 -1.96 -3.88 0.80
CA GLY A 65 -2.90 -3.30 -0.16
C GLY A 65 -4.05 -2.56 0.50
N GLY A 66 -5.21 -2.37 -0.14
CA GLY A 66 -5.64 -2.93 -1.42
C GLY A 66 -4.99 -2.30 -2.67
N PRO A 67 -5.42 -2.70 -3.88
CA PRO A 67 -4.67 -2.43 -5.12
C PRO A 67 -4.58 -0.94 -5.51
N ARG A 68 -5.52 -0.11 -5.05
CA ARG A 68 -5.44 1.35 -5.22
C ARG A 68 -4.38 1.96 -4.30
N LEU A 69 -4.35 1.55 -3.02
CA LEU A 69 -3.31 1.98 -2.08
C LEU A 69 -1.93 1.53 -2.59
N LEU A 70 -1.82 0.27 -3.02
CA LEU A 70 -0.57 -0.24 -3.59
C LEU A 70 -0.14 0.58 -4.83
N GLY A 71 -1.10 0.97 -5.68
CA GLY A 71 -0.85 1.88 -6.79
C GLY A 71 -0.29 3.24 -6.37
N ASP A 72 -0.84 3.87 -5.34
CA ASP A 72 -0.33 5.14 -4.81
C ASP A 72 1.09 5.00 -4.24
N PHE A 73 1.37 3.91 -3.51
CA PHE A 73 2.72 3.62 -2.99
C PHE A 73 3.75 3.42 -4.11
N TYR A 74 3.37 2.71 -5.17
CA TYR A 74 4.22 2.56 -6.35
C TYR A 74 4.44 3.87 -7.10
N ALA A 75 3.40 4.67 -7.28
CA ALA A 75 3.49 5.97 -7.94
C ALA A 75 4.40 6.94 -7.19
N GLU A 76 4.42 6.88 -5.86
CA GLU A 76 5.31 7.69 -5.03
C GLU A 76 6.70 7.03 -4.79
N ARG A 77 7.00 5.89 -5.44
CA ARG A 77 8.28 5.15 -5.32
C ARG A 77 8.63 4.76 -3.87
N LEU A 78 7.62 4.40 -3.09
CA LEU A 78 7.75 4.06 -1.66
C LEU A 78 7.82 2.55 -1.38
N VAL A 79 7.76 1.72 -2.42
CA VAL A 79 7.88 0.25 -2.30
C VAL A 79 9.35 -0.13 -2.53
N ASP A 80 10.05 -0.50 -1.46
CA ASP A 80 11.42 -1.01 -1.55
C ASP A 80 11.45 -2.43 -2.12
N GLU A 81 10.53 -3.27 -1.66
CA GLU A 81 10.45 -4.68 -2.03
C GLU A 81 9.00 -5.15 -2.19
N GLN A 82 8.76 -6.08 -3.09
CA GLN A 82 7.50 -6.78 -3.25
C GLN A 82 7.68 -8.27 -2.97
N PHE A 83 6.79 -8.80 -2.14
CA PHE A 83 6.59 -10.24 -1.95
C PHE A 83 5.31 -10.64 -2.67
N LEU A 84 5.43 -11.35 -3.78
CA LEU A 84 4.32 -11.80 -4.60
C LEU A 84 4.14 -13.30 -4.46
N THR A 85 2.94 -13.74 -4.08
CA THR A 85 2.55 -15.14 -4.15
C THR A 85 1.80 -15.37 -5.45
N LEU A 86 2.34 -16.23 -6.32
CA LEU A 86 1.68 -16.65 -7.55
C LEU A 86 1.03 -18.02 -7.32
N ALA A 87 -0.29 -18.05 -7.37
CA ALA A 87 -1.08 -19.27 -7.30
C ALA A 87 -1.14 -19.97 -8.67
N PRO A 88 -1.25 -21.31 -8.72
CA PRO A 88 -1.38 -22.08 -9.94
C PRO A 88 -2.84 -22.05 -10.44
N GLN A 89 -3.50 -20.89 -10.36
CA GLN A 89 -4.91 -20.73 -10.70
C GLN A 89 -5.07 -19.58 -11.70
N ILE A 90 -5.82 -19.84 -12.76
CA ILE A 90 -6.20 -18.83 -13.74
C ILE A 90 -7.64 -18.42 -13.45
N ALA A 91 -7.81 -17.20 -12.93
CA ALA A 91 -9.14 -16.68 -12.61
C ALA A 91 -9.87 -16.15 -13.85
N GLY A 92 -9.16 -15.61 -14.83
CA GLY A 92 -9.74 -14.88 -15.97
C GLY A 92 -10.35 -13.51 -15.57
N ARG A 93 -10.81 -12.75 -16.57
CA ARG A 93 -11.60 -11.52 -16.35
C ARG A 93 -12.49 -11.20 -17.55
N ASN A 94 -13.65 -10.59 -17.29
CA ASN A 94 -14.48 -9.93 -18.30
C ASN A 94 -14.37 -8.40 -18.16
N GLY A 95 -14.60 -7.67 -19.25
CA GLY A 95 -14.67 -6.21 -19.18
C GLY A 95 -15.74 -5.76 -18.18
N GLY A 96 -15.36 -4.94 -17.20
CA GLY A 96 -16.28 -4.39 -16.20
C GLY A 96 -16.60 -5.28 -14.99
N ASP A 97 -15.99 -6.47 -14.87
CA ASP A 97 -16.34 -7.46 -13.82
C ASP A 97 -15.93 -7.12 -12.37
N ARG A 98 -15.55 -5.86 -12.11
CA ARG A 98 -15.08 -5.33 -10.82
C ARG A 98 -13.95 -6.14 -10.16
N ARG A 99 -13.34 -7.11 -10.85
CA ARG A 99 -12.22 -7.88 -10.30
C ARG A 99 -11.03 -6.97 -10.10
N LEU A 100 -10.37 -7.17 -8.97
CA LEU A 100 -9.20 -6.41 -8.57
C LEU A 100 -7.96 -6.96 -9.27
N SER A 101 -7.15 -6.07 -9.84
CA SER A 101 -5.77 -6.38 -10.24
C SER A 101 -4.82 -6.19 -9.07
N LEU A 102 -3.53 -6.52 -9.25
CA LEU A 102 -2.49 -6.26 -8.26
C LEU A 102 -2.38 -4.76 -7.93
N VAL A 103 -2.38 -3.91 -8.96
CA VAL A 103 -2.35 -2.45 -8.85
C VAL A 103 -3.51 -1.85 -9.65
N MET A 104 -4.18 -0.84 -9.10
CA MET A 104 -5.31 -0.12 -9.72
C MET A 104 -5.15 1.39 -9.56
N GLY A 105 -5.79 2.15 -10.46
CA GLY A 105 -5.85 3.63 -10.39
C GLY A 105 -4.59 4.34 -10.88
N LYS A 106 -3.58 3.60 -11.34
CA LYS A 106 -2.35 4.11 -11.96
C LYS A 106 -2.03 3.33 -13.22
N VAL A 107 -1.41 4.00 -14.18
CA VAL A 107 -0.81 3.40 -15.37
C VAL A 107 0.64 3.83 -15.38
N PHE A 108 1.54 2.86 -15.44
CA PHE A 108 2.98 3.09 -15.40
C PHE A 108 3.60 2.92 -16.79
N ALA A 109 3.53 1.70 -17.34
CA ALA A 109 4.03 1.44 -18.69
C ALA A 109 3.06 1.95 -19.79
N PRO A 110 3.58 2.39 -20.95
CA PRO A 110 5.00 2.47 -21.28
C PRO A 110 5.71 3.74 -20.79
N GLY A 111 4.98 4.74 -20.29
CA GLY A 111 5.52 6.09 -20.03
C GLY A 111 6.52 6.18 -18.86
N ASP A 112 6.24 5.49 -17.76
CA ASP A 112 7.10 5.44 -16.57
C ASP A 112 7.04 4.04 -15.91
N PRO A 113 7.58 2.99 -16.56
CA PRO A 113 7.51 1.63 -16.05
C PRO A 113 8.31 1.44 -14.75
N LEU A 114 7.79 0.58 -13.87
CA LEU A 114 8.44 0.21 -12.61
C LEU A 114 9.16 -1.13 -12.80
N TRP A 115 10.48 -1.09 -12.96
CA TRP A 115 11.29 -2.31 -13.09
C TRP A 115 11.80 -2.76 -11.72
N GLY A 116 11.42 -3.98 -11.34
CA GLY A 116 11.96 -4.68 -10.18
C GLY A 116 13.06 -5.68 -10.58
N SER A 117 14.00 -5.93 -9.68
CA SER A 117 14.98 -7.02 -9.81
C SER A 117 14.51 -8.21 -8.99
N LEU A 118 14.46 -9.41 -9.58
CA LEU A 118 14.14 -10.64 -8.85
C LEU A 118 15.29 -10.95 -7.88
N ILE A 119 14.96 -10.99 -6.59
CA ILE A 119 15.90 -11.27 -5.50
C ILE A 119 15.83 -12.74 -5.08
N ASP A 120 14.62 -13.31 -5.02
CA ASP A 120 14.40 -14.68 -4.56
C ASP A 120 13.16 -15.28 -5.22
N ALA A 121 13.21 -16.58 -5.48
CA ALA A 121 12.09 -17.36 -6.02
C ALA A 121 12.05 -18.72 -5.33
N ARG A 122 10.98 -18.96 -4.57
CA ARG A 122 10.77 -20.21 -3.83
C ARG A 122 9.49 -20.87 -4.27
N ARG A 123 9.47 -22.20 -4.26
CA ARG A 123 8.26 -23.00 -4.42
C ARG A 123 7.81 -23.53 -3.07
N GLY A 124 6.54 -23.36 -2.74
CA GLY A 124 5.88 -24.05 -1.64
C GLY A 124 4.61 -24.70 -2.16
N SER A 125 4.55 -26.04 -2.11
CA SER A 125 3.50 -26.81 -2.77
C SER A 125 3.38 -26.39 -4.24
N ASN A 126 2.18 -26.01 -4.71
CA ASN A 126 1.98 -25.55 -6.09
C ASN A 126 2.03 -24.02 -6.25
N HIS A 127 2.49 -23.27 -5.25
CA HIS A 127 2.63 -21.81 -5.31
C HIS A 127 4.09 -21.39 -5.51
N LEU A 128 4.28 -20.25 -6.17
CA LEU A 128 5.57 -19.55 -6.19
C LEU A 128 5.52 -18.34 -5.27
N PHE A 129 6.61 -18.14 -4.53
CA PHE A 129 6.87 -16.98 -3.69
C PHE A 129 8.03 -16.22 -4.30
N LEU A 130 7.74 -15.03 -4.81
CA LEU A 130 8.67 -14.19 -5.56
C LEU A 130 8.98 -12.94 -4.74
N ARG A 131 10.25 -12.61 -4.62
CA ARG A 131 10.71 -11.37 -3.98
C ARG A 131 11.38 -10.49 -5.01
N TYR A 132 10.87 -9.28 -5.19
CA TYR A 132 11.47 -8.27 -6.07
C TYR A 132 11.95 -7.08 -5.25
N SER A 133 13.09 -6.49 -5.60
CA SER A 133 13.51 -5.18 -5.10
C SER A 133 13.31 -4.11 -6.17
N PHE A 134 12.96 -2.89 -5.76
CA PHE A 134 12.85 -1.74 -6.66
C PHE A 134 13.96 -0.72 -6.37
N PRO A 135 14.52 -0.06 -7.39
CA PRO A 135 15.54 0.95 -7.20
C PRO A 135 14.94 2.18 -6.48
N LYS A 136 15.66 2.71 -5.49
CA LYS A 136 15.34 4.02 -4.92
C LYS A 136 15.65 5.11 -5.93
N PRO A 137 14.79 6.14 -6.08
CA PRO A 137 15.15 7.33 -6.83
C PRO A 137 16.46 7.90 -6.28
N ARG A 138 17.47 8.05 -7.13
CA ARG A 138 18.69 8.76 -6.75
C ARG A 138 18.38 10.26 -6.69
N PRO A 139 18.83 10.99 -5.65
CA PRO A 139 18.57 12.43 -5.53
C PRO A 139 18.98 13.24 -6.77
N ASP A 140 19.99 12.79 -7.50
CA ASP A 140 20.64 13.55 -8.58
C ASP A 140 20.35 13.04 -10.00
N GLN A 141 19.36 12.18 -10.20
CA GLN A 141 19.07 11.65 -11.54
C GLN A 141 17.78 12.27 -12.10
N PRO A 142 17.84 13.07 -13.18
CA PRO A 142 16.63 13.62 -13.79
C PRO A 142 15.73 12.47 -14.25
N THR A 143 14.45 12.56 -13.89
CA THR A 143 13.39 11.66 -14.32
C THR A 143 13.17 11.84 -15.82
N GLY A 144 13.90 11.06 -16.62
CA GLY A 144 13.76 11.07 -18.06
C GLY A 144 14.79 10.16 -18.71
N ARG A 145 14.36 8.96 -19.08
CA ARG A 145 14.88 8.32 -20.29
C ARG A 145 13.68 8.02 -21.17
N THR A 146 13.68 8.72 -22.30
CA THR A 146 12.84 8.59 -23.50
C THR A 146 12.53 7.15 -23.87
#